data_AF-A0ABD6VQV7-F1
#
_entry.id   AF-A0ABD6VQV7-F1
#
_cell.length_a   1.000
_cell.length_b   1.000
_cell.length_c   1.000
_cell.angle_alpha   90.00
_cell.angle_beta   90.00
_cell.angle_gamma   90.00
#
_symmetry.space_group_name_H-M   'P 1'
#
loop_
_entity.id
_entity.type
_entity.pdbx_description
1 polymer ?
#
loop_
_entity_poly.entity_id
_entity_poly.type
_entity_poly.pdbx_seq_one_letter_code
_entity_poly.pdbx_strand_id
1 'polypeptide(L)'
;MKFISLLFVIALSFVLPTAHAVASDVENKTLAEMQQLANNGNVDAQLALGDMYYDGDGIEEDYAQAKTWYMKAAEQGNAYAQLMLGDMYYNGDGVEKDYAQAKAWYTKSAEQGSAEAQYELGTMYFDEKESAKAISWFKKSADQGMSDAHFDLAVMYLNGVGTPVNAKTAFTHFKDAAEQNMQKAQFMTSAMYADGIGVKKNDSQAYFWFSVFNRNEKDLEWGSIPDIQKAIQIHEKRIQEIEKNMSQSELQKSKRLQDKFISKHNNRAQ
;
A
#
# COMPACT_ATOMS: atom_id res chain seq x y z
N MET A 1 -28.82 41.20 -7.53
CA MET A 1 -29.00 39.95 -6.76
C MET A 1 -27.70 39.16 -6.90
N LYS A 2 -26.70 39.23 -6.01
CA LYS A 2 -26.58 38.72 -4.62
C LYS A 2 -26.64 37.18 -4.50
N PHE A 3 -25.43 36.60 -4.24
CA PHE A 3 -25.05 35.44 -3.39
C PHE A 3 -25.63 34.06 -3.76
N ILE A 4 -24.91 32.91 -3.79
CA ILE A 4 -23.91 32.27 -2.88
C ILE A 4 -23.10 31.29 -3.78
N SER A 5 -21.78 31.40 -4.00
CA SER A 5 -20.62 31.01 -3.18
C SER A 5 -20.39 29.50 -2.96
N LEU A 6 -19.12 29.11 -3.15
CA LEU A 6 -18.38 28.04 -2.47
C LEU A 6 -18.29 26.66 -3.18
N LEU A 7 -17.05 26.28 -3.52
CA LEU A 7 -16.51 24.98 -3.97
C LEU A 7 -16.12 24.85 -5.45
N PHE A 8 -15.31 25.76 -5.99
CA PHE A 8 -14.41 25.43 -7.13
C PHE A 8 -13.06 26.16 -7.05
N VAL A 9 -12.60 26.41 -5.82
CA VAL A 9 -11.23 26.88 -5.50
C VAL A 9 -10.51 25.87 -4.57
N ILE A 10 -10.95 24.60 -4.56
CA ILE A 10 -10.21 23.49 -3.94
C ILE A 10 -10.23 22.30 -4.91
N ALA A 11 -9.49 22.42 -6.00
CA ALA A 11 -9.18 21.29 -6.88
C ALA A 11 -7.82 21.45 -7.58
N LEU A 12 -6.96 22.33 -7.05
CA LEU A 12 -5.61 22.60 -7.56
C LEU A 12 -4.57 22.68 -6.42
N SER A 13 -4.89 22.14 -5.25
CA SER A 13 -4.00 22.09 -4.09
C SER A 13 -4.36 20.91 -3.18
N PHE A 14 -4.23 19.69 -3.70
CA PHE A 14 -3.90 18.49 -2.93
C PHE A 14 -2.93 17.65 -3.77
N VAL A 15 -1.72 18.23 -3.83
CA VAL A 15 -0.38 17.65 -3.93
C VAL A 15 -0.32 16.12 -3.84
N LEU A 16 0.21 15.47 -4.90
CA LEU A 16 1.17 14.37 -4.73
C LEU A 16 2.54 15.03 -4.45
N PRO A 17 3.34 14.53 -3.50
CA PRO A 17 4.08 13.28 -3.75
C PRO A 17 4.09 12.27 -2.58
N THR A 18 3.97 10.99 -2.93
CA THR A 18 4.53 9.86 -2.18
C THR A 18 6.04 9.86 -2.38
N ALA A 19 6.72 10.56 -1.50
CA ALA A 19 8.13 10.49 -1.14
C ALA A 19 8.20 11.47 0.03
N HIS A 20 8.70 11.06 1.21
CA HIS A 20 9.00 12.03 2.25
C HIS A 20 9.96 13.04 1.62
N ALA A 21 9.45 14.24 1.32
CA ALA A 21 10.29 15.35 0.96
C ALA A 21 11.23 15.56 2.15
N VAL A 22 12.54 15.53 1.93
CA VAL A 22 13.50 16.07 2.91
C VAL A 22 12.93 17.44 3.30
N ALA A 23 12.55 17.58 4.57
CA ALA A 23 11.85 18.76 5.03
C ALA A 23 12.66 20.01 4.66
N SER A 24 12.00 21.02 4.09
CA SER A 24 12.65 22.21 3.52
C SER A 24 13.62 22.91 4.47
N ASP A 25 13.45 22.71 5.77
CA ASP A 25 14.23 23.34 6.82
C ASP A 25 15.55 22.60 7.14
N VAL A 26 15.75 21.38 6.64
CA VAL A 26 17.01 20.61 6.77
C VAL A 26 17.73 20.39 5.44
N GLU A 27 17.08 20.73 4.32
CA GLU A 27 17.66 20.66 2.99
C GLU A 27 18.95 21.52 2.92
N ASN A 28 20.08 20.90 2.58
CA ASN A 28 21.42 21.51 2.50
C ASN A 28 22.10 21.87 3.83
N LYS A 29 21.66 21.34 4.97
CA LYS A 29 22.39 21.50 6.24
C LYS A 29 23.51 20.49 6.40
N THR A 30 24.60 20.91 7.04
CA THR A 30 25.64 19.97 7.48
C THR A 30 25.13 19.08 8.61
N LEU A 31 25.73 17.90 8.80
CA LEU A 31 25.40 17.01 9.91
C LEU A 31 25.46 17.72 11.27
N ALA A 32 26.44 18.61 11.47
CA ALA A 32 26.60 19.36 12.71
C ALA A 32 25.43 20.34 12.96
N GLU A 33 24.96 21.03 11.93
CA GLU A 33 23.81 21.94 12.04
C GLU A 33 22.51 21.17 12.28
N MET A 34 22.33 20.03 11.60
CA MET A 34 21.19 19.15 11.82
C MET A 34 21.18 18.61 13.26
N GLN A 35 22.36 18.20 13.75
CA GLN A 35 22.55 17.76 15.12
C GLN A 35 22.19 18.85 16.14
N GLN A 36 22.56 20.10 15.88
CA GLN A 36 22.20 21.23 16.72
C GLN A 36 20.68 21.48 16.71
N LEU A 37 20.04 21.46 15.55
CA LEU A 37 18.58 21.65 15.43
C LEU A 37 17.81 20.53 16.13
N ALA A 38 18.20 19.29 15.93
CA ALA A 38 17.58 18.13 16.55
C ALA A 38 17.72 18.18 18.08
N ASN A 39 18.88 18.61 18.59
CA ASN A 39 19.11 18.84 20.02
C ASN A 39 18.25 19.98 20.58
N ASN A 40 17.90 20.97 19.76
CA ASN A 40 16.99 22.06 20.12
C ASN A 40 15.50 21.68 19.98
N GLY A 41 15.19 20.42 19.68
CA GLY A 41 13.81 19.92 19.61
C GLY A 41 13.16 20.02 18.23
N ASN A 42 13.89 20.44 17.18
CA ASN A 42 13.32 20.46 15.83
C ASN A 42 13.00 19.02 15.36
N VAL A 43 11.71 18.73 15.17
CA VAL A 43 11.22 17.39 14.83
C VAL A 43 11.77 16.93 13.48
N ASP A 44 11.81 17.80 12.47
CA ASP A 44 12.28 17.44 11.13
C ASP A 44 13.76 17.05 11.12
N ALA A 45 14.59 17.74 11.90
CA ALA A 45 15.99 17.38 12.10
C ALA A 45 16.17 16.09 12.91
N GLN A 46 15.27 15.80 13.86
CA GLN A 46 15.27 14.52 14.56
C GLN A 46 14.88 13.38 13.62
N LEU A 47 13.88 13.57 12.76
CA LEU A 47 13.50 12.58 11.75
C LEU A 47 14.65 12.34 10.77
N ALA A 48 15.21 13.40 10.21
CA ALA A 48 16.31 13.28 9.25
C ALA A 48 17.54 12.58 9.84
N LEU A 49 17.92 12.87 11.10
CA LEU A 49 18.99 12.11 11.76
C LEU A 49 18.58 10.66 12.02
N GLY A 50 17.31 10.41 12.37
CA GLY A 50 16.75 9.08 12.50
C GLY A 50 16.92 8.26 11.21
N ASP A 51 16.48 8.82 10.09
CA ASP A 51 16.57 8.20 8.75
C ASP A 51 18.05 8.00 8.35
N MET A 52 18.90 9.02 8.50
CA MET A 52 20.33 8.92 8.17
C MET A 52 21.05 7.83 8.94
N TYR A 53 20.78 7.70 10.25
CA TYR A 53 21.39 6.64 11.07
C TYR A 53 20.77 5.27 10.78
N TYR A 54 19.51 5.22 10.35
CA TYR A 54 18.83 3.97 10.02
C TYR A 54 19.30 3.42 8.66
N ASP A 55 19.45 4.27 7.65
CA ASP A 55 19.83 3.86 6.28
C ASP A 55 21.35 3.92 6.02
N GLY A 56 22.12 4.57 6.91
CA GLY A 56 23.54 4.86 6.68
C GLY A 56 23.79 5.87 5.55
N ASP A 57 22.85 6.81 5.32
CA ASP A 57 22.99 7.84 4.28
C ASP A 57 23.88 8.99 4.76
N GLY A 58 25.09 9.09 4.18
CA GLY A 58 26.07 10.13 4.51
C GLY A 58 26.77 9.96 5.86
N ILE A 59 26.37 8.96 6.67
CA ILE A 59 26.98 8.57 7.97
C ILE A 59 26.99 7.05 8.13
N GLU A 60 27.71 6.52 9.12
CA GLU A 60 27.66 5.09 9.43
C GLU A 60 26.28 4.70 10.00
N GLU A 61 25.73 3.60 9.50
CA GLU A 61 24.48 3.01 10.01
C GLU A 61 24.63 2.69 11.51
N ASP A 62 23.68 3.18 12.31
CA ASP A 62 23.62 2.94 13.74
C ASP A 62 22.16 2.98 14.21
N TYR A 63 21.53 1.81 14.26
CA TYR A 63 20.14 1.69 14.72
C TYR A 63 19.92 2.18 16.16
N ALA A 64 20.92 2.16 17.03
CA ALA A 64 20.75 2.69 18.38
C ALA A 64 20.65 4.23 18.37
N GLN A 65 21.40 4.90 17.50
CA GLN A 65 21.25 6.33 17.26
C GLN A 65 19.95 6.66 16.55
N ALA A 66 19.58 5.89 15.51
CA ALA A 66 18.30 6.07 14.81
C ALA A 66 17.12 6.02 15.80
N LYS A 67 17.08 4.99 16.64
CA LYS A 67 16.07 4.85 17.70
C LYS A 67 16.04 6.06 18.63
N THR A 68 17.21 6.57 19.01
CA THR A 68 17.31 7.73 19.92
C THR A 68 16.65 8.96 19.30
N TRP A 69 16.86 9.20 18.01
CA TRP A 69 16.27 10.33 17.31
C TRP A 69 14.79 10.16 17.03
N TYR A 70 14.37 8.98 16.57
CA TYR A 70 12.95 8.67 16.42
C TYR A 70 12.20 8.76 17.76
N MET A 71 12.79 8.31 18.87
CA MET A 71 12.16 8.44 20.20
C MET A 71 11.87 9.90 20.54
N LYS A 72 12.85 10.80 20.33
CA LYS A 72 12.65 12.24 20.58
C LYS A 72 11.53 12.83 19.70
N ALA A 73 11.46 12.46 18.43
CA ALA A 73 10.41 12.94 17.53
C ALA A 73 9.03 12.34 17.88
N ALA A 74 8.99 11.05 18.24
CA ALA A 74 7.78 10.32 18.62
C ALA A 74 7.18 10.82 19.94
N GLU A 75 8.02 11.19 20.91
CA GLU A 75 7.62 11.84 22.17
C GLU A 75 7.00 13.22 21.96
N GLN A 76 7.37 13.90 20.86
CA GLN A 76 6.73 15.14 20.40
C GLN A 76 5.43 14.88 19.61
N GLY A 77 5.01 13.63 19.48
CA GLY A 77 3.78 13.24 18.81
C GLY A 77 3.91 12.97 17.32
N ASN A 78 5.13 12.97 16.75
CA ASN A 78 5.28 12.72 15.31
C ASN A 78 4.87 11.27 14.94
N ALA A 79 3.88 11.13 14.06
CA ALA A 79 3.32 9.83 13.67
C ALA A 79 4.30 8.96 12.86
N TYR A 80 5.13 9.57 12.00
CA TYR A 80 6.14 8.82 11.24
C TYR A 80 7.22 8.25 12.17
N ALA A 81 7.76 9.04 13.11
CA ALA A 81 8.68 8.54 14.11
C ALA A 81 8.09 7.38 14.95
N GLN A 82 6.80 7.47 15.28
CA GLN A 82 6.09 6.40 15.98
C GLN A 82 5.94 5.15 15.11
N LEU A 83 5.69 5.29 13.81
CA LEU A 83 5.70 4.17 12.87
C LEU A 83 7.09 3.51 12.84
N MET A 84 8.16 4.30 12.66
CA MET A 84 9.54 3.80 12.61
C MET A 84 9.95 3.08 13.90
N LEU A 85 9.58 3.60 15.07
CA LEU A 85 9.79 2.87 16.33
C LEU A 85 9.04 1.54 16.37
N GLY A 86 7.82 1.50 15.82
CA GLY A 86 7.07 0.27 15.64
C GLY A 86 7.85 -0.76 14.83
N ASP A 87 8.38 -0.34 13.67
CA ASP A 87 9.18 -1.18 12.76
C ASP A 87 10.45 -1.69 13.44
N MET A 88 11.18 -0.81 14.14
CA MET A 88 12.40 -1.19 14.86
C MET A 88 12.13 -2.26 15.92
N TYR A 89 11.04 -2.14 16.69
CA TYR A 89 10.66 -3.15 17.67
C TYR A 89 10.15 -4.46 17.03
N TYR A 90 9.52 -4.38 15.86
CA TYR A 90 9.04 -5.54 15.11
C TYR A 90 10.20 -6.34 14.51
N ASN A 91 11.17 -5.64 13.91
CA ASN A 91 12.33 -6.21 13.22
C ASN A 91 13.53 -6.50 14.15
N GLY A 92 13.59 -5.85 15.32
CA GLY A 92 14.73 -5.95 16.24
C GLY A 92 15.92 -5.08 15.81
N ASP A 93 15.66 -3.97 15.13
CA ASP A 93 16.71 -3.07 14.62
C ASP A 93 17.16 -2.15 15.75
N GLY A 94 18.37 -2.36 16.26
CA GLY A 94 18.92 -1.59 17.40
C GLY A 94 18.22 -1.83 18.74
N VAL A 95 17.26 -2.76 18.80
CA VAL A 95 16.51 -3.17 19.99
C VAL A 95 16.25 -4.67 19.98
N GLU A 96 15.93 -5.24 21.13
CA GLU A 96 15.37 -6.59 21.15
C GLU A 96 13.97 -6.57 20.52
N LYS A 97 13.65 -7.60 19.72
CA LYS A 97 12.32 -7.77 19.14
C LYS A 97 11.27 -7.81 20.24
N ASP A 98 10.28 -6.91 20.15
CA ASP A 98 9.18 -6.82 21.10
C ASP A 98 7.91 -6.41 20.37
N TYR A 99 7.08 -7.41 20.03
CA TYR A 99 5.81 -7.19 19.35
C TYR A 99 4.81 -6.37 20.18
N ALA A 100 4.89 -6.38 21.52
CA ALA A 100 4.00 -5.57 22.34
C ALA A 100 4.37 -4.09 22.23
N GLN A 101 5.66 -3.77 22.23
CA GLN A 101 6.15 -2.41 21.98
C GLN A 101 5.85 -1.96 20.56
N ALA A 102 6.09 -2.81 19.56
CA ALA A 102 5.77 -2.51 18.17
C ALA A 102 4.29 -2.12 18.01
N LYS A 103 3.39 -2.95 18.54
CA LYS A 103 1.95 -2.69 18.53
C LYS A 103 1.58 -1.39 19.23
N ALA A 104 2.21 -1.07 20.36
CA ALA A 104 1.94 0.16 21.09
C ALA A 104 2.33 1.40 20.27
N TRP A 105 3.47 1.36 19.58
CA TRP A 105 3.94 2.45 18.73
C TRP A 105 3.11 2.59 17.44
N TYR A 106 2.82 1.48 16.76
CA TYR A 106 1.90 1.48 15.62
C TYR A 106 0.53 2.00 16.01
N THR A 107 0.00 1.65 17.19
CA THR A 107 -1.30 2.17 17.66
C THR A 107 -1.29 3.69 17.75
N LYS A 108 -0.25 4.29 18.35
CA LYS A 108 -0.14 5.76 18.42
C LYS A 108 -0.10 6.40 17.04
N SER A 109 0.68 5.85 16.11
CA SER A 109 0.78 6.38 14.74
C SER A 109 -0.53 6.20 13.95
N ALA A 110 -1.17 5.02 14.08
CA ALA A 110 -2.41 4.68 13.40
C ALA A 110 -3.60 5.53 13.88
N GLU A 111 -3.65 5.85 15.17
CA GLU A 111 -4.65 6.76 15.76
C GLU A 111 -4.51 8.20 15.25
N GLN A 112 -3.31 8.60 14.82
CA GLN A 112 -3.05 9.88 14.17
C GLN A 112 -3.31 9.87 12.65
N GLY A 113 -3.62 8.70 12.08
CA GLY A 113 -4.01 8.58 10.69
C GLY A 113 -2.95 8.01 9.75
N SER A 114 -1.75 7.60 10.21
CA SER A 114 -0.77 6.96 9.31
C SER A 114 -1.38 5.71 8.67
N ALA A 115 -1.43 5.68 7.33
CA ALA A 115 -2.02 4.58 6.59
C ALA A 115 -1.17 3.30 6.71
N GLU A 116 0.15 3.45 6.72
CA GLU A 116 1.11 2.37 6.96
C GLU A 116 0.93 1.78 8.36
N ALA A 117 0.90 2.62 9.41
CA ALA A 117 0.72 2.13 10.79
C ALA A 117 -0.65 1.46 10.99
N GLN A 118 -1.69 1.95 10.31
CA GLN A 118 -3.00 1.30 10.31
C GLN A 118 -2.97 -0.06 9.61
N TYR A 119 -2.19 -0.21 8.54
CA TYR A 119 -1.99 -1.51 7.90
C TYR A 119 -1.25 -2.47 8.83
N GLU A 120 -0.10 -2.06 9.37
CA GLU A 120 0.70 -2.90 10.28
C GLU A 120 -0.09 -3.33 11.51
N LEU A 121 -0.83 -2.39 12.13
CA LEU A 121 -1.70 -2.71 13.25
C LEU A 121 -2.82 -3.69 12.86
N GLY A 122 -3.35 -3.57 11.64
CA GLY A 122 -4.30 -4.53 11.08
C GLY A 122 -3.71 -5.93 10.96
N THR A 123 -2.49 -6.05 10.45
CA THR A 123 -1.73 -7.30 10.34
C THR A 123 -1.51 -7.95 11.69
N MET A 124 -1.09 -7.18 12.71
CA MET A 124 -0.91 -7.69 14.06
C MET A 124 -2.21 -8.25 14.66
N TYR A 125 -3.32 -7.54 14.52
CA TYR A 125 -4.62 -8.04 14.97
C TYR A 125 -5.06 -9.29 14.18
N PHE A 126 -4.72 -9.38 12.90
CA PHE A 126 -5.03 -10.56 12.09
C PHE A 126 -4.27 -11.79 12.59
N ASP A 127 -2.99 -11.65 12.90
CA ASP A 127 -2.14 -12.71 13.41
C ASP A 127 -2.59 -13.20 14.79
N GLU A 128 -3.00 -12.27 15.65
CA GLU A 128 -3.62 -12.52 16.96
C GLU A 128 -5.05 -13.12 16.87
N LYS A 129 -5.55 -13.36 15.65
CA LYS A 129 -6.90 -13.89 15.37
C LYS A 129 -8.04 -12.96 15.80
N GLU A 130 -7.75 -11.67 15.95
CA GLU A 130 -8.72 -10.59 16.16
C GLU A 130 -9.19 -10.01 14.82
N SER A 131 -9.66 -10.86 13.90
CA SER A 131 -9.92 -10.48 12.51
C SER A 131 -10.93 -9.33 12.32
N ALA A 132 -11.88 -9.14 13.24
CA ALA A 132 -12.81 -8.01 13.18
C ALA A 132 -12.11 -6.66 13.45
N LYS A 133 -11.11 -6.64 14.35
CA LYS A 133 -10.26 -5.46 14.57
C LYS A 133 -9.34 -5.23 13.39
N ALA A 134 -8.75 -6.29 12.84
CA ALA A 134 -7.92 -6.22 11.64
C ALA A 134 -8.68 -5.55 10.47
N ILE A 135 -9.91 -6.01 10.16
CA ILE A 135 -10.76 -5.39 9.13
C ILE A 135 -10.97 -3.89 9.39
N SER A 136 -11.17 -3.50 10.65
CA SER A 136 -11.42 -2.09 10.99
C SER A 136 -10.20 -1.21 10.70
N TRP A 137 -9.00 -1.72 10.94
CA TRP A 137 -7.75 -1.00 10.66
C TRP A 137 -7.37 -1.03 9.19
N PHE A 138 -7.47 -2.19 8.53
CA PHE A 138 -7.26 -2.29 7.09
C PHE A 138 -8.23 -1.39 6.31
N LYS A 139 -9.47 -1.21 6.74
CA LYS A 139 -10.39 -0.25 6.10
C LYS A 139 -9.88 1.17 6.15
N LYS A 140 -9.41 1.64 7.30
CA LYS A 140 -8.86 2.99 7.43
C LYS A 140 -7.62 3.18 6.54
N SER A 141 -6.77 2.16 6.46
CA SER A 141 -5.58 2.16 5.60
C SER A 141 -5.97 2.18 4.11
N ALA A 142 -6.93 1.34 3.71
CA ALA A 142 -7.45 1.26 2.35
C ALA A 142 -8.16 2.55 1.91
N ASP A 143 -8.92 3.19 2.81
CA ASP A 143 -9.58 4.49 2.55
C ASP A 143 -8.57 5.60 2.21
N GLN A 144 -7.30 5.42 2.59
CA GLN A 144 -6.17 6.31 2.26
C GLN A 144 -5.36 5.85 1.04
N GLY A 145 -5.79 4.77 0.38
CA GLY A 145 -5.19 4.28 -0.85
C GLY A 145 -4.19 3.14 -0.68
N MET A 146 -3.97 2.58 0.52
CA MET A 146 -3.02 1.48 0.68
C MET A 146 -3.48 0.22 -0.07
N SER A 147 -2.74 -0.16 -1.11
CA SER A 147 -3.13 -1.26 -2.00
C SER A 147 -3.07 -2.64 -1.33
N ASP A 148 -2.13 -2.86 -0.40
CA ASP A 148 -2.04 -4.08 0.41
C ASP A 148 -3.24 -4.23 1.35
N ALA A 149 -3.67 -3.14 1.99
CA ALA A 149 -4.87 -3.13 2.80
C ALA A 149 -6.14 -3.47 1.99
N HIS A 150 -6.25 -2.95 0.75
CA HIS A 150 -7.30 -3.37 -0.17
C HIS A 150 -7.21 -4.88 -0.48
N PHE A 151 -6.03 -5.39 -0.82
CA PHE A 151 -5.86 -6.81 -1.16
C PHE A 151 -6.25 -7.72 0.00
N ASP A 152 -5.80 -7.43 1.22
CA ASP A 152 -6.10 -8.25 2.39
C ASP A 152 -7.58 -8.18 2.78
N LEU A 153 -8.20 -7.00 2.73
CA LEU A 153 -9.66 -6.89 2.89
C LEU A 153 -10.41 -7.74 1.87
N ALA A 154 -9.95 -7.75 0.61
CA ALA A 154 -10.58 -8.53 -0.43
C ALA A 154 -10.51 -10.03 -0.13
N VAL A 155 -9.35 -10.52 0.31
CA VAL A 155 -9.15 -11.91 0.74
C VAL A 155 -10.04 -12.24 1.94
N MET A 156 -10.09 -11.38 2.95
CA MET A 156 -10.91 -11.59 4.15
C MET A 156 -12.40 -11.64 3.82
N TYR A 157 -12.90 -10.73 2.98
CA TYR A 157 -14.30 -10.73 2.54
C TYR A 157 -14.65 -11.92 1.66
N LEU A 158 -13.73 -12.36 0.79
CA LEU A 158 -13.97 -13.51 -0.08
C LEU A 158 -14.08 -14.81 0.73
N ASN A 159 -13.25 -14.96 1.77
CA ASN A 159 -13.16 -16.17 2.59
C ASN A 159 -14.03 -16.13 3.86
N GLY A 160 -14.63 -14.99 4.17
CA GLY A 160 -15.45 -14.83 5.38
C GLY A 160 -14.62 -14.84 6.68
N VAL A 161 -13.40 -14.29 6.64
CA VAL A 161 -12.51 -14.22 7.80
C VAL A 161 -12.83 -12.95 8.58
N GLY A 162 -13.39 -13.07 9.80
CA GLY A 162 -13.80 -11.91 10.61
C GLY A 162 -15.05 -11.17 10.11
N THR A 163 -15.70 -11.68 9.06
CA THR A 163 -16.90 -11.13 8.41
C THR A 163 -17.66 -12.26 7.71
N PRO A 164 -18.98 -12.17 7.48
CA PRO A 164 -19.63 -13.03 6.50
C PRO A 164 -18.98 -12.90 5.11
N VAL A 165 -19.00 -13.99 4.34
CA VAL A 165 -18.53 -14.01 2.95
C VAL A 165 -19.28 -12.94 2.15
N ASN A 166 -18.53 -12.08 1.45
CA ASN A 166 -19.06 -11.03 0.61
C ASN A 166 -18.19 -10.84 -0.63
N ALA A 167 -18.47 -11.66 -1.66
CA ALA A 167 -17.75 -11.64 -2.92
C ALA A 167 -17.83 -10.28 -3.65
N LYS A 168 -18.93 -9.52 -3.48
CA LYS A 168 -19.08 -8.20 -4.12
C LYS A 168 -18.12 -7.19 -3.51
N THR A 169 -18.04 -7.13 -2.19
CA THR A 169 -17.08 -6.25 -1.50
C THR A 169 -15.65 -6.70 -1.76
N ALA A 170 -15.39 -8.01 -1.78
CA ALA A 170 -14.08 -8.54 -2.17
C ALA A 170 -13.67 -8.10 -3.57
N PHE A 171 -14.59 -8.17 -4.54
CA PHE A 171 -14.34 -7.73 -5.91
C PHE A 171 -13.98 -6.24 -5.98
N THR A 172 -14.69 -5.38 -5.24
CA THR A 172 -14.37 -3.95 -5.18
C THR A 172 -12.96 -3.72 -4.68
N HIS A 173 -12.57 -4.31 -3.55
CA HIS A 173 -11.23 -4.12 -3.01
C HIS A 173 -10.12 -4.73 -3.91
N PHE A 174 -10.33 -5.92 -4.50
CA PHE A 174 -9.37 -6.45 -5.48
C PHE A 174 -9.23 -5.52 -6.69
N LYS A 175 -10.33 -4.95 -7.18
CA LYS A 175 -10.29 -4.02 -8.31
C LYS A 175 -9.53 -2.74 -7.96
N ASP A 176 -9.75 -2.19 -6.77
CA ASP A 176 -9.03 -1.00 -6.29
C ASP A 176 -7.52 -1.27 -6.19
N ALA A 177 -7.11 -2.40 -5.59
CA ALA A 177 -5.69 -2.81 -5.55
C ALA A 177 -5.12 -3.05 -6.96
N ALA A 178 -5.89 -3.65 -7.87
CA ALA A 178 -5.48 -3.91 -9.25
C ALA A 178 -5.25 -2.60 -10.03
N GLU A 179 -6.10 -1.60 -9.81
CA GLU A 179 -5.98 -0.24 -10.38
C GLU A 179 -4.77 0.53 -9.85
N GLN A 180 -4.22 0.11 -8.71
CA GLN A 180 -2.96 0.59 -8.14
C GLN A 180 -1.74 -0.21 -8.59
N ASN A 181 -1.89 -0.99 -9.66
CA ASN A 181 -0.84 -1.81 -10.27
C ASN A 181 -0.39 -3.03 -9.45
N MET A 182 -1.18 -3.46 -8.45
CA MET A 182 -0.87 -4.69 -7.74
C MET A 182 -1.17 -5.91 -8.60
N GLN A 183 -0.12 -6.64 -9.00
CA GLN A 183 -0.20 -7.76 -9.94
C GLN A 183 -1.08 -8.91 -9.43
N LYS A 184 -0.96 -9.29 -8.14
CA LYS A 184 -1.83 -10.30 -7.50
C LYS A 184 -3.31 -9.93 -7.64
N ALA A 185 -3.64 -8.67 -7.39
CA ALA A 185 -5.01 -8.17 -7.47
C ALA A 185 -5.53 -8.13 -8.91
N GLN A 186 -4.68 -7.85 -9.91
CA GLN A 186 -5.04 -7.91 -11.34
C GLN A 186 -5.44 -9.34 -11.76
N PHE A 187 -4.66 -10.35 -11.35
CA PHE A 187 -4.99 -11.75 -11.58
C PHE A 187 -6.35 -12.12 -10.95
N MET A 188 -6.54 -11.78 -9.67
CA MET A 188 -7.80 -12.06 -8.95
C MET A 188 -8.99 -11.35 -9.59
N THR A 189 -8.84 -10.08 -9.97
CA THR A 189 -9.89 -9.28 -10.64
C THR A 189 -10.28 -9.92 -11.97
N SER A 190 -9.30 -10.40 -12.75
CA SER A 190 -9.55 -11.13 -13.99
C SER A 190 -10.36 -12.41 -13.75
N ALA A 191 -9.96 -13.24 -12.78
CA ALA A 191 -10.66 -14.47 -12.44
C ALA A 191 -12.11 -14.20 -12.00
N MET A 192 -12.33 -13.18 -11.16
CA MET A 192 -13.67 -12.81 -10.70
C MET A 192 -14.58 -12.35 -11.85
N TYR A 193 -14.06 -11.59 -12.82
CA TYR A 193 -14.81 -11.26 -14.03
C TYR A 193 -15.11 -12.47 -14.91
N ALA A 194 -14.18 -13.42 -15.02
CA ALA A 194 -14.37 -14.61 -15.84
C ALA A 194 -15.45 -15.53 -15.25
N ASP A 195 -15.49 -15.66 -13.92
CA ASP A 195 -16.43 -16.51 -13.18
C ASP A 195 -17.73 -15.81 -12.77
N GLY A 196 -17.76 -14.47 -12.81
CA GLY A 196 -18.89 -13.71 -12.29
C GLY A 196 -19.01 -13.80 -10.76
N ILE A 197 -17.88 -13.91 -10.06
CA ILE A 197 -17.84 -13.94 -8.59
C ILE A 197 -17.91 -12.50 -8.08
N GLY A 198 -18.99 -12.14 -7.39
CA GLY A 198 -19.16 -10.78 -6.84
C GLY A 198 -19.41 -9.67 -7.87
N VAL A 199 -19.29 -9.97 -9.16
CA VAL A 199 -19.50 -9.08 -10.30
C VAL A 199 -20.22 -9.81 -11.42
N LYS A 200 -20.90 -9.10 -12.32
CA LYS A 200 -21.44 -9.73 -13.53
C LYS A 200 -20.27 -10.26 -14.38
N LYS A 201 -20.38 -11.51 -14.84
CA LYS A 201 -19.41 -12.11 -15.77
C LYS A 201 -19.14 -11.18 -16.95
N ASN A 202 -17.87 -10.93 -17.26
CA ASN A 202 -17.45 -10.03 -18.33
C ASN A 202 -16.11 -10.48 -18.92
N ASP A 203 -16.19 -11.17 -20.05
CA ASP A 203 -15.03 -11.76 -20.74
C ASP A 203 -14.04 -10.69 -21.24
N SER A 204 -14.54 -9.53 -21.69
CA SER A 204 -13.68 -8.41 -22.11
C SER A 204 -12.84 -7.84 -20.96
N GLN A 205 -13.45 -7.72 -19.77
CA GLN A 205 -12.74 -7.27 -18.56
C GLN A 205 -11.81 -8.34 -18.00
N ALA A 206 -12.22 -9.62 -18.04
CA ALA A 206 -11.36 -10.73 -17.66
C ALA A 206 -10.08 -10.75 -18.51
N TYR A 207 -10.23 -10.66 -19.84
CA TYR A 207 -9.09 -10.58 -20.77
C TYR A 207 -8.21 -9.35 -20.49
N PHE A 208 -8.81 -8.17 -20.32
CA PHE A 208 -8.07 -6.93 -20.03
C PHE A 208 -7.21 -7.04 -18.77
N TRP A 209 -7.78 -7.48 -17.64
CA TRP A 209 -7.02 -7.57 -16.39
C TRP A 209 -5.93 -8.66 -16.43
N PHE A 210 -6.18 -9.78 -17.13
CA PHE A 210 -5.17 -10.82 -17.31
C PHE A 210 -4.04 -10.36 -18.23
N SER A 211 -4.35 -9.58 -19.28
CA SER A 211 -3.34 -9.07 -20.19
C SER A 211 -2.42 -8.05 -19.50
N VAL A 212 -2.97 -7.19 -18.62
CA VAL A 212 -2.18 -6.31 -17.75
C VAL A 212 -1.29 -7.13 -16.81
N PHE A 213 -1.86 -8.12 -16.10
CA PHE A 213 -1.14 -9.03 -15.21
C PHE A 213 0.11 -9.66 -15.88
N ASN A 214 -0.03 -10.14 -17.13
CA ASN A 214 1.04 -10.81 -17.87
C ASN A 214 2.15 -9.88 -18.40
N ARG A 215 1.92 -8.56 -18.49
CA ARG A 215 2.90 -7.62 -19.04
C ARG A 215 3.77 -6.93 -18.00
N ASN A 216 3.36 -6.89 -16.75
CA ASN A 216 4.20 -6.40 -15.67
C ASN A 216 5.38 -7.36 -15.49
N GLU A 217 6.61 -6.82 -15.38
CA GLU A 217 7.83 -7.60 -15.21
C GLU A 217 7.67 -8.60 -14.04
N LYS A 218 8.15 -9.82 -14.27
CA LYS A 218 7.90 -10.97 -13.39
C LYS A 218 8.77 -10.92 -12.13
N ASP A 219 8.50 -10.00 -11.22
CA ASP A 219 9.03 -10.06 -9.86
C ASP A 219 8.16 -10.99 -8.99
N LEU A 220 8.17 -12.28 -9.32
CA LEU A 220 7.21 -13.25 -8.80
C LEU A 220 7.86 -14.33 -7.93
N GLU A 221 8.23 -13.96 -6.70
CA GLU A 221 8.43 -14.95 -5.64
C GLU A 221 7.14 -15.77 -5.40
N TRP A 222 5.96 -15.13 -5.43
CA TRP A 222 4.69 -15.82 -5.20
C TRP A 222 4.18 -16.61 -6.42
N GLY A 223 4.46 -16.16 -7.64
CA GLY A 223 4.08 -16.89 -8.86
C GLY A 223 4.85 -18.20 -9.05
N SER A 224 5.93 -18.38 -8.28
CA SER A 224 6.73 -19.61 -8.21
C SER A 224 6.14 -20.66 -7.25
N ILE A 225 5.12 -20.29 -6.45
CA ILE A 225 4.40 -21.25 -5.60
C ILE A 225 3.63 -22.23 -6.51
N PRO A 226 3.85 -23.55 -6.42
CA PRO A 226 3.33 -24.51 -7.41
C PRO A 226 1.82 -24.46 -7.63
N ASP A 227 1.05 -24.31 -6.55
CA ASP A 227 -0.42 -24.24 -6.64
C ASP A 227 -0.88 -22.96 -7.33
N ILE A 228 -0.19 -21.85 -7.08
CA ILE A 228 -0.50 -20.57 -7.72
C ILE A 228 -0.10 -20.61 -9.20
N GLN A 229 1.07 -21.16 -9.53
CA GLN A 229 1.49 -21.36 -10.90
C GLN A 229 0.47 -22.20 -11.69
N LYS A 230 -0.04 -23.27 -11.07
CA LYS A 230 -1.09 -24.10 -11.66
C LYS A 230 -2.40 -23.33 -11.86
N ALA A 231 -2.81 -22.51 -10.88
CA ALA A 231 -3.99 -21.67 -11.01
C ALA A 231 -3.85 -20.65 -12.16
N ILE A 232 -2.68 -20.01 -12.28
CA ILE A 232 -2.35 -19.09 -13.37
C ILE A 232 -2.46 -19.82 -14.72
N GLN A 233 -1.86 -20.99 -14.87
CA GLN A 233 -1.90 -21.76 -16.12
C GLN A 233 -3.33 -22.19 -16.51
N ILE A 234 -4.15 -22.57 -15.52
CA ILE A 234 -5.56 -22.92 -15.76
C ILE A 234 -6.32 -21.69 -16.26
N HIS A 235 -6.14 -20.55 -15.59
CA HIS A 235 -6.81 -19.31 -15.96
C HIS A 235 -6.31 -18.77 -17.30
N GLU A 236 -5.02 -18.90 -17.60
CA GLU A 236 -4.44 -18.52 -18.89
C GLU A 236 -5.11 -19.24 -20.05
N LYS A 237 -5.29 -20.57 -19.95
CA LYS A 237 -5.99 -21.37 -20.96
C LYS A 237 -7.42 -20.88 -21.18
N ARG A 238 -8.11 -20.54 -20.10
CA ARG A 238 -9.46 -19.98 -20.16
C ARG A 238 -9.48 -18.60 -20.85
N ILE A 239 -8.50 -17.74 -20.56
CA ILE A 239 -8.40 -16.43 -21.20
C ILE A 239 -8.08 -16.57 -22.69
N GLN A 240 -7.29 -17.57 -23.10
CA GLN A 240 -7.06 -17.89 -24.51
C GLN A 240 -8.34 -18.34 -25.23
N GLU A 241 -9.21 -19.10 -24.56
CA GLU A 241 -10.53 -19.46 -25.10
C GLU A 241 -11.46 -18.24 -25.21
N ILE A 242 -11.45 -17.37 -24.20
CA ILE A 242 -12.16 -16.08 -24.25
C ILE A 242 -11.68 -15.27 -25.45
N GLU A 243 -10.37 -15.09 -25.62
CA GLU A 243 -9.80 -14.33 -26.73
C GLU A 243 -10.23 -14.86 -28.10
N LYS A 244 -10.26 -16.20 -28.28
CA LYS A 244 -10.71 -16.84 -29.52
C LYS A 244 -12.18 -16.55 -29.86
N ASN A 245 -13.01 -16.35 -28.84
CA ASN A 245 -14.45 -16.15 -28.98
C ASN A 245 -14.87 -14.67 -28.98
N MET A 246 -13.96 -13.75 -28.63
CA MET A 246 -14.22 -12.32 -28.65
C MET A 246 -14.32 -11.77 -30.08
N SER A 247 -15.16 -10.76 -30.28
CA SER A 247 -15.15 -10.00 -31.53
C SER A 247 -13.84 -9.21 -31.67
N GLN A 248 -13.43 -8.96 -32.91
CA GLN A 248 -12.26 -8.12 -33.20
C GLN A 248 -12.36 -6.72 -32.55
N SER A 249 -13.57 -6.17 -32.49
CA SER A 249 -13.83 -4.86 -31.89
C SER A 249 -13.60 -4.85 -30.37
N GLU A 250 -14.03 -5.90 -29.66
CA GLU A 250 -13.82 -6.05 -28.22
C GLU A 250 -12.34 -6.27 -27.91
N LEU A 251 -11.68 -7.14 -28.68
CA LEU A 251 -10.26 -7.41 -28.52
C LEU A 251 -9.42 -6.15 -28.72
N GLN A 252 -9.71 -5.36 -29.77
CA GLN A 252 -9.01 -4.10 -30.03
C GLN A 252 -9.26 -3.08 -28.90
N LYS A 253 -10.48 -3.03 -28.36
CA LYS A 253 -10.80 -2.14 -27.23
C LYS A 253 -10.03 -2.53 -25.97
N SER A 254 -9.98 -3.81 -25.63
CA SER A 254 -9.22 -4.29 -24.45
C SER A 254 -7.72 -4.03 -24.59
N LYS A 255 -7.14 -4.22 -25.79
CA LYS A 255 -5.73 -3.88 -26.06
C LYS A 255 -5.44 -2.38 -25.87
N ARG A 256 -6.31 -1.50 -26.38
CA ARG A 256 -6.17 -0.04 -26.16
C ARG A 256 -6.26 0.35 -24.68
N LEU A 257 -7.15 -0.29 -23.92
CA LEU A 257 -7.26 -0.06 -22.49
C LEU A 257 -6.00 -0.51 -21.76
N GLN A 258 -5.45 -1.67 -22.15
CA GLN A 258 -4.19 -2.20 -21.60
C GLN A 258 -3.04 -1.22 -21.83
N ASP A 259 -2.85 -0.74 -23.07
CA ASP A 259 -1.80 0.21 -23.40
C ASP A 259 -1.93 1.51 -22.59
N LYS A 260 -3.17 2.01 -22.44
CA LYS A 260 -3.45 3.20 -21.63
C LYS A 260 -3.13 2.97 -20.14
N PHE A 261 -3.46 1.79 -19.62
CA PHE A 261 -3.16 1.42 -18.23
C PHE A 261 -1.65 1.39 -18.01
N ILE A 262 -0.92 0.65 -18.84
CA ILE A 262 0.55 0.52 -18.73
C ILE A 262 1.22 1.89 -18.84
N SER A 263 0.83 2.71 -19.82
CA SER A 263 1.39 4.06 -19.98
C SER A 263 1.17 4.94 -18.75
N LYS A 264 -0.02 4.87 -18.12
CA LYS A 264 -0.32 5.63 -16.90
C LYS A 264 0.60 5.23 -15.74
N HIS A 265 0.95 3.96 -15.62
CA HIS A 265 1.72 3.44 -14.49
C HIS A 265 3.24 3.48 -14.72
N ASN A 266 3.71 3.36 -15.96
CA ASN A 266 5.13 3.56 -16.29
C ASN A 266 5.57 5.02 -16.12
N ASN A 267 4.71 5.99 -16.46
CA ASN A 267 5.01 7.42 -16.31
C ASN A 267 4.96 7.91 -14.85
N ARG A 268 4.57 7.06 -13.89
CA ARG A 268 4.60 7.37 -12.45
C ARG A 268 5.87 6.88 -11.76
N ALA A 269 6.69 6.09 -12.46
CA ALA A 269 7.96 5.55 -11.97
C ALA A 269 9.18 6.37 -12.43
N GLN A 270 8.96 7.54 -13.08
CA GLN A 270 9.96 8.52 -13.50
C GLN A 270 9.66 9.85 -12.83
#